data_AF-E8M3M6-F1
#
_entry.id   AF-E8M3M6-F1
#
_cell.length_a   1.000
_cell.length_b   1.000
_cell.length_c   1.000
_cell.angle_alpha   90.00
_cell.angle_beta   90.00
_cell.angle_gamma   90.00
#
_symmetry.space_group_name_H-M   'P 1'
#
loop_
_entity.id
_entity.type
_entity.pdbx_description
1 polymer ?
#
loop_
_entity_poly.entity_id
_entity_poly.type
_entity_poly.pdbx_seq_one_letter_code
_entity_poly.pdbx_strand_id
1 'polypeptide(L)'
;MYKVVLFSVAICIGLVAIPSLVLDFGDWTELFLRSSVGFFFGLLIAPEVDREVFKSPVVFQSISGFCCGFSLAYLLNASSKWVLLIALIGFFMGFTARWWVKHIRLP
;
A
#
# COMPACT_ATOMS: atom_id res chain seq x y z
N MET A 1 -10.60 -6.13 12.92
CA MET A 1 -9.69 -5.19 12.25
C MET A 1 -8.41 -5.87 11.78
N TYR A 2 -7.53 -6.34 12.68
CA TYR A 2 -6.22 -6.89 12.31
C TYR A 2 -6.28 -8.05 11.30
N LYS A 3 -7.27 -8.96 11.42
CA LYS A 3 -7.43 -10.10 10.50
C LYS A 3 -7.68 -9.66 9.06
N VAL A 4 -8.55 -8.66 8.85
CA VAL A 4 -8.90 -8.14 7.52
C VAL A 4 -7.71 -7.42 6.89
N VAL A 5 -6.96 -6.65 7.69
CA VAL A 5 -5.73 -6.00 7.25
C VAL A 5 -4.69 -7.02 6.81
N LEU A 6 -4.44 -8.03 7.65
CA LEU A 6 -3.43 -9.04 7.38
C LEU A 6 -3.78 -9.88 6.14
N PHE A 7 -5.05 -10.24 5.99
CA PHE A 7 -5.55 -10.93 4.81
C PHE A 7 -5.38 -10.10 3.53
N SER A 8 -5.80 -8.82 3.55
CA SER A 8 -5.71 -7.94 2.39
C SER A 8 -4.26 -7.66 1.98
N VAL A 9 -3.39 -7.43 2.96
CA VAL A 9 -1.95 -7.23 2.75
C VAL A 9 -1.31 -8.49 2.20
N ALA A 10 -1.59 -9.66 2.76
CA ALA A 10 -1.03 -10.92 2.29
C ALA A 10 -1.41 -11.22 0.83
N ILE A 11 -2.67 -11.00 0.45
CA ILE A 11 -3.14 -11.19 -0.92
C ILE A 11 -2.43 -10.21 -1.87
N CYS A 12 -2.42 -8.92 -1.55
CA CYS A 12 -1.81 -7.93 -2.43
C CYS A 12 -0.29 -8.14 -2.57
N ILE A 13 0.41 -8.51 -1.50
CA ILE A 13 1.83 -8.88 -1.60
C ILE A 13 1.99 -10.12 -2.47
N GLY A 14 1.19 -11.18 -2.24
CA GLY A 14 1.26 -12.41 -3.01
C GLY A 14 1.05 -12.18 -4.51
N LEU A 15 0.06 -11.35 -4.88
CA LEU A 15 -0.25 -11.01 -6.27
C LEU A 15 0.89 -10.30 -7.00
N VAL A 16 1.74 -9.54 -6.31
CA VAL A 16 2.87 -8.85 -6.95
C VAL A 16 4.18 -9.63 -6.79
N ALA A 17 4.38 -10.30 -5.66
CA ALA A 17 5.59 -11.05 -5.36
C ALA A 17 5.70 -12.36 -6.16
N ILE A 18 4.60 -13.12 -6.33
CA ILE A 18 4.63 -14.39 -7.06
C ILE A 18 5.04 -14.18 -8.54
N PRO A 19 4.43 -13.26 -9.31
CA PRO A 19 4.88 -13.00 -10.68
C PRO A 19 6.33 -12.50 -10.75
N SER A 20 6.74 -11.65 -9.81
CA SER A 20 8.12 -11.15 -9.74
C SER A 20 9.13 -12.28 -9.53
N LEU A 21 8.81 -13.26 -8.67
CA LEU A 21 9.66 -14.42 -8.45
C LEU A 21 9.69 -15.38 -9.63
N VAL A 22 8.59 -15.50 -10.38
CA VAL A 22 8.51 -16.42 -11.53
C VAL A 22 9.18 -15.84 -12.76
N LEU A 23 9.03 -14.53 -13.01
CA LEU A 23 9.50 -13.87 -14.24
C LEU A 23 10.90 -13.26 -14.09
N ASP A 24 11.18 -12.65 -12.94
CA ASP A 24 12.36 -11.81 -12.71
C ASP A 24 13.22 -12.38 -11.55
N PHE A 25 13.38 -13.71 -11.52
CA PHE A 25 14.06 -14.39 -10.41
C PHE A 25 15.51 -13.90 -10.26
N GLY A 26 15.82 -13.33 -9.09
CA GLY A 26 17.15 -12.81 -8.75
C GLY A 26 17.22 -11.29 -8.61
N ASP A 27 16.23 -10.54 -9.10
CA ASP A 27 16.12 -9.11 -8.84
C ASP A 27 15.39 -8.83 -7.51
N TRP A 28 16.17 -8.90 -6.43
CA TRP A 28 15.69 -8.65 -5.07
C TRP A 28 15.22 -7.20 -4.85
N THR A 29 15.77 -6.24 -5.62
CA THR A 29 15.41 -4.83 -5.50
C THR A 29 14.01 -4.62 -6.06
N GLU A 30 13.75 -5.17 -7.24
CA GLU A 30 12.45 -5.12 -7.86
C GLU A 30 11.40 -5.86 -7.01
N LEU A 31 11.71 -7.05 -6.51
CA LEU A 31 10.82 -7.80 -5.61
C LEU A 31 10.44 -6.98 -4.37
N PHE A 32 11.42 -6.32 -3.75
CA PHE A 32 11.19 -5.48 -2.57
C PHE A 32 10.29 -4.28 -2.87
N LEU A 33 10.54 -3.61 -4.00
CA LEU A 33 9.78 -2.43 -4.41
C LEU A 33 8.33 -2.81 -4.77
N ARG A 34 8.16 -3.87 -5.56
CA ARG A 34 6.88 -4.48 -5.91
C ARG A 34 6.09 -4.94 -4.67
N SER A 35 6.75 -5.58 -3.71
CA SER A 35 6.14 -6.01 -2.45
C SER A 35 5.70 -4.83 -1.59
N SER A 36 6.48 -3.74 -1.56
CA SER A 36 6.13 -2.51 -0.84
C SER A 36 4.87 -1.85 -1.43
N VAL A 37 4.73 -1.88 -2.76
CA VAL A 37 3.52 -1.45 -3.47
C VAL A 37 2.33 -2.34 -3.12
N GLY A 38 2.51 -3.67 -3.12
CA GLY A 38 1.48 -4.62 -2.71
C GLY A 38 1.03 -4.40 -1.26
N PHE A 39 1.96 -4.16 -0.35
CA PHE A 39 1.67 -3.82 1.05
C PHE A 39 0.81 -2.56 1.17
N PHE A 40 1.17 -1.50 0.45
CA PHE A 40 0.39 -0.26 0.42
C PHE A 40 -1.03 -0.48 -0.10
N PHE A 41 -1.20 -1.16 -1.24
CA PHE A 41 -2.55 -1.46 -1.75
C PHE A 41 -3.36 -2.34 -0.80
N GLY A 42 -2.73 -3.32 -0.14
CA GLY A 42 -3.38 -4.14 0.87
C GLY A 42 -3.92 -3.33 2.05
N LEU A 43 -3.19 -2.31 2.51
CA LEU A 43 -3.65 -1.38 3.54
C LEU A 43 -4.83 -0.54 3.07
N LEU A 44 -4.82 -0.09 1.80
CA LEU A 44 -5.92 0.71 1.24
C LEU A 44 -7.19 -0.11 0.99
N ILE A 45 -7.04 -1.38 0.60
CA ILE A 45 -8.15 -2.29 0.30
C ILE A 45 -8.80 -2.81 1.59
N ALA A 46 -8.06 -2.96 2.69
CA ALA A 46 -8.60 -3.56 3.90
C ALA A 46 -9.90 -2.91 4.42
N PRO A 47 -10.03 -1.57 4.48
CA PRO A 47 -11.29 -0.94 4.88
C PRO A 47 -12.38 -1.02 3.83
N GLU A 48 -12.07 -1.32 2.57
CA GLU A 48 -13.06 -1.52 1.50
C GLU A 48 -13.63 -2.95 1.48
N VAL A 49 -12.85 -3.93 1.94
CA VAL A 49 -13.30 -5.33 2.10
C VAL A 49 -14.34 -5.45 3.21
N ASP A 50 -14.09 -4.79 4.34
CA ASP A 50 -14.99 -4.81 5.49
C ASP A 50 -15.03 -3.43 6.16
N ARG A 51 -15.98 -2.59 5.71
CA ARG A 51 -16.14 -1.22 6.21
C ARG A 51 -16.65 -1.15 7.65
N GLU A 52 -17.43 -2.13 8.11
CA GLU A 52 -18.08 -2.11 9.42
C GLU A 52 -17.07 -2.26 10.57
N VAL A 53 -15.95 -2.90 10.28
CA VAL A 53 -14.85 -3.11 11.22
C VAL A 53 -14.03 -1.84 11.49
N PHE A 54 -14.12 -0.83 10.63
CA PHE A 54 -13.33 0.41 10.75
C PHE A 54 -14.23 1.60 11.11
N LYS A 55 -13.99 2.19 12.28
CA LYS A 55 -14.71 3.40 12.74
C LYS A 55 -14.52 4.60 11.80
N SER A 56 -13.31 4.76 11.25
CA SER A 56 -12.96 5.86 10.33
C SER A 56 -12.06 5.34 9.20
N PRO A 57 -12.62 4.72 8.14
CA PRO A 57 -11.87 4.10 7.04
C PRO A 57 -10.90 5.07 6.36
N VAL A 58 -11.36 6.29 6.07
CA VAL A 58 -10.58 7.33 5.39
C VAL A 58 -9.37 7.73 6.23
N VAL A 59 -9.54 7.90 7.54
CA VAL A 59 -8.43 8.27 8.44
C VAL A 59 -7.38 7.17 8.46
N PHE A 60 -7.79 5.90 8.52
CA PHE A 60 -6.88 4.77 8.46
C PHE A 60 -6.13 4.73 7.12
N GLN A 61 -6.82 4.88 5.99
CA GLN A 61 -6.22 4.90 4.65
C GLN A 61 -5.24 6.08 4.48
N SER A 62 -5.58 7.27 4.96
CA SER A 62 -4.71 8.45 4.90
C SER A 62 -3.46 8.32 5.77
N ILE A 63 -3.59 7.84 7.02
CA ILE A 63 -2.44 7.67 7.92
C ILE A 63 -1.53 6.55 7.39
N SER A 64 -2.11 5.41 7.01
CA SER A 64 -1.34 4.30 6.42
C SER A 64 -0.63 4.75 5.15
N GLY A 65 -1.29 5.52 4.30
CA GLY A 65 -0.66 6.03 3.09
C GLY A 65 0.45 7.03 3.33
N PHE A 66 0.29 7.93 4.31
CA PHE A 66 1.36 8.83 4.75
C PHE A 66 2.56 8.05 5.28
N CYS A 67 2.33 7.08 6.18
CA CYS A 67 3.39 6.27 6.77
C CYS A 67 4.13 5.45 5.70
N CYS A 68 3.42 4.82 4.78
CA CYS A 68 4.05 4.08 3.68
C CYS A 68 4.87 4.99 2.77
N GLY A 69 4.33 6.15 2.36
CA GLY A 69 5.06 7.11 1.53
C GLY A 69 6.31 7.64 2.23
N PHE A 70 6.21 7.96 3.52
CA PHE A 70 7.34 8.38 4.34
C PHE A 70 8.40 7.29 4.45
N SER A 71 8.02 6.06 4.83
CA SER A 71 8.93 4.93 4.98
C SER A 71 9.63 4.60 3.67
N LEU A 72 8.91 4.59 2.54
CA LEU A 72 9.48 4.29 1.24
C LEU A 72 10.48 5.37 0.78
N ALA A 73 10.11 6.65 0.93
CA ALA A 73 11.02 7.74 0.57
C ALA A 73 12.27 7.79 1.47
N TYR A 74 12.11 7.47 2.76
CA TYR A 74 13.22 7.36 3.70
C TYR A 74 14.16 6.21 3.33
N LEU A 75 13.62 5.03 3.00
CA LEU A 75 14.40 3.86 2.58
C LEU A 75 15.18 4.12 1.27
N LEU A 76 14.63 4.93 0.37
CA LEU A 76 15.30 5.34 -0.87
C LEU A 76 16.33 6.47 -0.68
N ASN A 77 16.62 6.86 0.58
CA ASN A 77 17.52 7.98 0.90
C ASN A 77 17.16 9.29 0.17
N ALA A 78 15.86 9.54 -0.04
CA ALA A 78 15.41 10.76 -0.68
C ALA A 78 15.71 11.99 0.18
N SER A 79 15.88 13.17 -0.45
CA SER A 79 16.07 14.41 0.30
C SER A 79 14.85 14.74 1.18
N SER A 80 15.04 15.48 2.27
CA SER A 80 13.94 15.79 3.21
C SER A 80 12.73 16.47 2.55
N LYS A 81 12.95 17.25 1.48
CA LYS A 81 11.88 17.84 0.68
C LYS A 81 11.06 16.78 -0.05
N TRP A 82 11.73 15.79 -0.65
CA TRP A 82 11.09 14.68 -1.36
C TRP A 82 10.40 13.71 -0.41
N VAL A 83 10.97 13.44 0.76
CA VAL A 83 10.34 12.60 1.80
C VAL A 83 8.99 13.17 2.21
N LEU A 84 8.93 14.47 2.52
CA LEU A 84 7.67 15.11 2.90
C LEU A 84 6.66 15.09 1.75
N LEU A 85 7.12 15.36 0.52
CA LEU A 85 6.25 15.41 -0.65
C LEU A 85 5.67 14.02 -0.98
N ILE A 86 6.46 12.96 -0.92
CA ILE A 86 6.01 11.58 -1.15
C ILE A 86 5.06 11.14 -0.03
N ALA A 87 5.33 11.49 1.23
CA ALA A 87 4.43 11.21 2.34
C ALA A 87 3.07 11.92 2.16
N LEU A 88 3.07 13.18 1.71
CA LEU A 88 1.85 13.92 1.39
C LEU A 88 1.08 13.31 0.21
N ILE A 89 1.77 12.85 -0.83
CA ILE A 89 1.14 12.12 -1.95
C ILE A 89 0.50 10.83 -1.42
N GLY A 90 1.20 10.07 -0.59
CA GLY A 90 0.67 8.86 0.04
C GLY A 90 -0.57 9.14 0.90
N PHE A 91 -0.55 10.23 1.68
CA PHE A 91 -1.71 10.70 2.44
C PHE A 91 -2.90 11.00 1.53
N PHE A 92 -2.68 11.73 0.43
CA PHE A 92 -3.73 12.12 -0.50
C PHE A 92 -4.30 10.92 -1.27
N MET A 93 -3.44 9.96 -1.65
CA MET A 93 -3.87 8.68 -2.22
C MET A 93 -4.73 7.89 -1.24
N GLY A 94 -4.34 7.84 0.03
CA GLY A 94 -5.13 7.23 1.09
C GLY A 94 -6.46 7.96 1.34
N PHE A 95 -6.46 9.29 1.32
CA PHE A 95 -7.67 10.10 1.47
C PHE A 95 -8.69 9.85 0.36
N THR A 96 -8.21 9.70 -0.87
CA THR A 96 -9.03 9.47 -2.06
C THR A 96 -9.33 7.98 -2.31
N ALA A 97 -8.76 7.06 -1.52
CA ALA A 97 -8.83 5.61 -1.70
C ALA A 97 -10.27 5.10 -1.91
N ARG A 98 -11.22 5.58 -1.12
CA ARG A 98 -12.64 5.20 -1.22
C ARG A 98 -13.26 5.40 -2.61
N TRP A 99 -12.70 6.30 -3.42
CA TRP A 99 -13.23 6.69 -4.72
C TRP A 99 -12.72 5.79 -5.84
N TRP A 100 -11.45 5.38 -5.77
CA TRP A 100 -10.78 4.65 -6.85
C TRP A 100 -10.50 3.18 -6.51
N VAL A 101 -10.30 2.82 -5.23
CA VAL A 101 -9.97 1.43 -4.83
C VAL A 101 -11.05 0.44 -5.26
N LYS A 102 -12.32 0.84 -5.17
CA LYS A 102 -13.47 0.03 -5.65
C LYS A 102 -13.48 -0.27 -7.15
N HIS A 103 -12.70 0.46 -7.94
CA HIS A 103 -12.57 0.26 -9.38
C HIS A 103 -11.34 -0.59 -9.75
N ILE A 104 -10.48 -0.91 -8.78
CA ILE A 104 -9.38 -1.85 -9.00
C ILE A 104 -10.01 -3.22 -9.24
N ARG A 105 -9.97 -3.67 -10.50
CA ARG A 105 -10.23 -5.06 -10.84
C ARG A 105 -8.91 -5.80 -10.68
N LEU A 106 -8.77 -6.52 -9.57
CA LEU A 106 -7.69 -7.49 -9.42
C LEU A 106 -7.94 -8.59 -10.47
N PRO A 107 -6.95 -8.92 -11.32
CA PRO A 107 -7.06 -10.02 -12.27
C PRO A 107 -7.19 -11.37 -11.56
#